data_AF-A0AAD5NDP1-F1
#
_entry.id   AF-A0AAD5NDP1-F1
#
_cell.length_a   1.000
_cell.length_b   1.000
_cell.length_c   1.000
_cell.angle_alpha   90.00
_cell.angle_beta   90.00
_cell.angle_gamma   90.00
#
_symmetry.space_group_name_H-M   'P 1'
#
loop_
_entity.id
_entity.type
_entity.pdbx_description
1 polymer ?
#
loop_
_entity_poly.entity_id
_entity_poly.type
_entity_poly.pdbx_seq_one_letter_code
_entity_poly.pdbx_strand_id
1 'polypeptide(L)'
;MGRRGERRSAAGNRGGGGAGGLGGISNQRNSLAIKADALIGDQLLPGRHPCKCQARIHALVRNCMGCGKIVCAQEGSGPCFFCGTLVCTKEGARGAGEGD
;
A
#
# COMPACT_ATOMS: atom_id res chain seq x y z
N MET A 1 9.44 27.49 -57.72
CA MET A 1 8.35 26.82 -58.47
C MET A 1 8.69 25.35 -58.68
N GLY A 2 7.91 24.42 -58.14
CA GLY A 2 8.08 22.98 -58.39
C GLY A 2 7.02 22.22 -57.61
N ARG A 3 6.00 21.74 -58.33
CA ARG A 3 4.65 21.48 -57.83
C ARG A 3 4.55 20.11 -57.12
N ARG A 4 3.75 20.09 -56.05
CA ARG A 4 3.20 18.87 -55.43
C ARG A 4 2.55 18.02 -56.52
N GLY A 5 2.88 16.73 -56.53
CA GLY A 5 2.23 15.73 -57.36
C GLY A 5 1.84 14.53 -56.52
N GLU A 6 0.59 14.52 -56.06
CA GLU A 6 -0.06 13.34 -55.49
C GLU A 6 0.03 12.13 -56.43
N ARG A 7 0.48 10.97 -55.91
CA ARG A 7 0.13 9.66 -56.46
C ARG A 7 -0.26 8.69 -55.34
N ARG A 8 -1.55 8.78 -55.01
CA ARG A 8 -2.55 7.70 -54.86
C ARG A 8 -2.04 6.38 -54.26
N SER A 9 -2.49 6.15 -53.02
CA SER A 9 -2.49 4.89 -52.28
C SER A 9 -3.02 3.73 -53.12
N ALA A 10 -2.23 2.67 -53.25
CA ALA A 10 -2.71 1.37 -53.71
C ALA A 10 -3.30 0.61 -52.51
N ALA A 11 -4.59 0.27 -52.62
CA ALA A 11 -5.27 -0.64 -51.72
C ALA A 11 -4.71 -2.06 -51.89
N GLY A 12 -4.14 -2.61 -50.82
CA GLY A 12 -3.74 -4.02 -50.73
C GLY A 12 -4.56 -4.70 -49.65
N ASN A 13 -5.71 -5.25 -50.03
CA ASN A 13 -6.49 -6.16 -49.19
C ASN A 13 -5.87 -7.56 -49.30
N ARG A 14 -5.24 -8.04 -48.22
CA ARG A 14 -4.98 -9.47 -47.99
C ARG A 14 -5.50 -9.83 -46.61
N GLY A 15 -6.71 -10.37 -46.59
CA GLY A 15 -7.21 -11.13 -45.45
C GLY A 15 -6.51 -12.49 -45.34
N GLY A 16 -6.56 -13.08 -44.16
CA GLY A 16 -6.19 -14.47 -43.95
C GLY A 16 -5.69 -14.72 -42.53
N GLY A 17 -6.55 -15.32 -41.71
CA GLY A 17 -6.35 -15.56 -40.28
C GLY A 17 -5.26 -16.55 -39.92
N GLY A 18 -4.85 -16.48 -38.66
CA GLY A 18 -3.93 -17.41 -38.02
C GLY A 18 -4.02 -17.25 -36.51
N ALA A 19 -4.89 -18.05 -35.90
CA ALA A 19 -4.97 -18.22 -34.46
C ALA A 19 -3.65 -18.78 -33.93
N GLY A 20 -3.17 -18.26 -32.79
CA GLY A 20 -1.95 -18.75 -32.16
C GLY A 20 -1.51 -17.88 -30.99
N GLY A 21 -2.38 -17.72 -29.99
CA GLY A 21 -2.00 -17.14 -28.72
C GLY A 21 -1.16 -18.13 -27.90
N LEU A 22 -0.02 -17.66 -27.40
CA LEU A 22 0.75 -18.20 -26.28
C LEU A 22 1.55 -17.01 -25.71
N GLY A 23 1.42 -16.53 -24.49
CA GLY A 23 0.60 -16.87 -23.35
C GLY A 23 1.01 -15.85 -22.30
N GLY A 24 0.25 -14.76 -22.16
CA GLY A 24 0.44 -13.85 -21.04
C GLY A 24 0.04 -14.61 -19.78
N ILE A 25 0.99 -14.87 -18.90
CA ILE A 25 0.72 -15.32 -17.52
C ILE A 25 -0.11 -14.26 -16.81
N SER A 26 -1.40 -14.29 -17.05
CA SER A 26 -2.38 -13.47 -16.37
C SER A 26 -2.51 -14.08 -14.98
N ASN A 27 -1.64 -13.64 -14.05
CA ASN A 27 -1.73 -13.97 -12.64
C ASN A 27 -2.96 -13.25 -12.05
N GLN A 28 -4.14 -13.69 -12.49
CA GLN A 28 -5.44 -13.29 -11.97
C GLN A 28 -5.55 -13.90 -10.58
N ARG A 29 -4.82 -13.31 -9.63
CA ARG A 29 -5.01 -13.58 -8.21
C ARG A 29 -6.48 -13.26 -7.92
N ASN A 30 -7.20 -14.26 -7.42
CA ASN A 30 -8.60 -14.14 -7.09
C ASN A 30 -8.80 -12.91 -6.18
N SER A 31 -9.51 -11.90 -6.69
CA SER A 31 -9.74 -10.63 -5.98
C SER A 31 -10.39 -10.81 -4.61
N LEU A 32 -11.03 -11.96 -4.36
CA LEU A 32 -11.63 -12.32 -3.08
C LEU A 32 -10.57 -12.54 -1.97
N ALA A 33 -9.38 -13.05 -2.31
CA ALA A 33 -8.32 -13.29 -1.32
C ALA A 33 -7.74 -11.97 -0.79
N ILE A 34 -7.54 -10.97 -1.67
CA ILE A 34 -7.08 -9.62 -1.29
C ILE A 34 -8.13 -8.90 -0.41
N LYS A 35 -9.42 -9.15 -0.65
CA LYS A 35 -10.51 -8.56 0.16
C LYS A 35 -10.63 -9.17 1.55
N ALA A 36 -10.35 -10.46 1.72
CA ALA A 36 -10.44 -11.15 3.00
C ALA A 36 -9.40 -10.65 4.02
N ASP A 37 -8.17 -10.39 3.58
CA ASP A 37 -7.10 -9.85 4.44
C ASP A 37 -7.44 -8.43 4.96
N ALA A 38 -8.08 -7.61 4.13
CA ALA A 38 -8.52 -6.26 4.52
C ALA A 38 -9.71 -6.28 5.50
N LEU A 39 -10.64 -7.22 5.37
CA LEU A 39 -11.82 -7.30 6.24
C LEU A 39 -11.52 -7.86 7.64
N ILE A 40 -10.52 -8.72 7.76
CA ILE A 40 -10.07 -9.26 9.06
C ILE A 40 -9.08 -8.29 9.72
N GLY A 41 -8.39 -7.48 8.91
CA GLY A 41 -7.24 -6.71 9.35
C GLY A 41 -7.51 -5.44 10.16
N ASP A 42 -8.65 -4.79 9.97
CA ASP A 42 -8.89 -3.47 10.58
C ASP A 42 -9.62 -3.48 11.92
N GLN A 43 -9.86 -4.65 12.52
CA GLN A 43 -10.47 -4.71 13.86
C GLN A 43 -9.49 -4.25 14.94
N LEU A 44 -9.79 -3.10 15.54
CA LEU A 44 -9.12 -2.58 16.73
C LEU A 44 -9.93 -2.93 17.98
N LEU A 45 -9.27 -3.62 18.92
CA LEU A 45 -9.80 -3.86 20.27
C LEU A 45 -9.83 -2.55 21.06
N PRO A 46 -10.83 -2.34 21.92
CA PRO A 46 -10.91 -1.15 22.75
C PRO A 46 -9.74 -1.10 23.73
N GLY A 47 -8.96 -0.03 23.67
CA GLY A 47 -7.80 0.18 24.53
C GLY A 47 -6.48 -0.31 23.93
N ARG A 48 -5.45 -0.30 24.77
CA ARG A 48 -4.07 -0.57 24.35
C ARG A 48 -3.75 -2.05 24.51
N HIS A 49 -3.58 -2.76 23.39
CA HIS A 49 -3.29 -4.19 23.40
C HIS A 49 -1.98 -4.51 22.66
N PRO A 50 -1.22 -5.51 23.13
CA PRO A 50 -0.03 -5.95 22.41
C PRO A 50 -0.44 -6.53 21.05
N CYS A 51 0.25 -6.11 20.00
CA CYS A 51 0.02 -6.59 18.65
C CYS A 51 1.33 -7.02 17.99
N LYS A 52 1.26 -8.10 17.20
CA LYS A 52 2.42 -8.68 16.50
C LYS A 52 2.39 -8.44 15.00
N CYS A 53 1.44 -7.63 14.51
CA CYS A 53 1.25 -7.43 13.07
C CYS A 53 2.34 -6.59 12.40
N GLN A 54 3.16 -5.85 13.17
CA GLN A 54 4.21 -4.96 12.64
C GLN A 54 3.68 -4.01 11.55
N ALA A 55 2.46 -3.50 11.73
CA ALA A 55 1.76 -2.62 10.80
C ALA A 55 1.47 -3.20 9.40
N ARG A 56 1.49 -4.54 9.24
CA ARG A 56 1.02 -5.21 8.01
C ARG A 56 -0.50 -5.32 7.92
N ILE A 57 -1.15 -5.22 9.08
CA ILE A 57 -2.58 -5.41 9.26
C ILE A 57 -3.20 -4.08 9.69
N HIS A 58 -2.75 -3.54 10.83
CA HIS A 58 -3.19 -2.24 11.33
C HIS A 58 -2.30 -1.10 10.82
N ALA A 59 -2.82 0.13 10.81
CA ALA A 59 -2.04 1.32 10.42
C ALA A 59 -0.75 1.50 11.25
N LEU A 60 0.30 2.01 10.61
CA LEU A 60 1.57 2.33 11.25
C LEU A 60 1.43 3.55 12.17
N VAL A 61 1.85 3.41 13.43
CA VAL A 61 1.90 4.52 14.39
C VAL A 61 3.30 5.14 14.40
N ARG A 62 4.31 4.36 14.76
CA ARG A 62 5.74 4.72 14.75
C ARG A 62 6.59 3.48 14.98
N ASN A 63 7.88 3.52 14.65
CA ASN A 63 8.85 2.62 15.27
C ASN A 63 9.19 3.09 16.70
N CYS A 64 9.47 2.13 17.57
CA CYS A 64 10.03 2.39 18.88
C CYS A 64 11.47 2.89 18.73
N MET A 65 11.80 4.05 19.31
CA MET A 65 13.15 4.62 19.26
C MET A 65 14.16 3.85 20.14
N GLY A 66 13.71 3.03 21.08
CA GLY A 66 14.58 2.24 21.96
C GLY A 66 15.00 0.90 21.37
N CYS A 67 14.08 0.18 20.71
CA CYS A 67 14.33 -1.19 20.21
C CYS A 67 14.03 -1.38 18.72
N GLY A 68 13.56 -0.35 18.01
CA GLY A 68 13.22 -0.43 16.59
C GLY A 68 11.91 -1.16 16.27
N LYS A 69 11.20 -1.73 17.25
CA LYS A 69 9.92 -2.43 17.02
C LYS A 69 8.92 -1.51 16.31
N ILE A 70 8.29 -2.01 15.25
CA ILE A 70 7.20 -1.34 14.55
C ILE A 70 5.92 -1.42 15.38
N VAL A 71 5.41 -0.26 15.82
CA VAL A 71 4.17 -0.12 16.60
C VAL A 71 3.03 0.24 15.67
N CYS A 72 1.93 -0.49 15.77
CA CYS A 72 0.73 -0.30 14.95
C CYS A 72 -0.42 0.34 15.74
N ALA A 73 -1.53 0.68 15.08
CA ALA A 73 -2.66 1.39 15.68
C ALA A 73 -3.28 0.67 16.89
N GLN A 74 -3.31 -0.67 16.90
CA GLN A 74 -3.78 -1.46 18.05
C GLN A 74 -2.93 -1.26 19.30
N GLU A 75 -1.61 -1.14 19.12
CA GLU A 75 -0.69 -0.88 20.22
C GLU A 75 -0.70 0.60 20.60
N GLY A 76 -0.88 1.52 19.65
CA GLY A 76 -1.01 2.96 19.91
C GLY A 76 0.18 3.61 20.62
N SER A 77 0.02 4.86 21.03
CA SER A 77 1.00 5.62 21.84
C SER A 77 1.12 5.05 23.25
N GLY A 78 2.30 5.16 23.87
CA GLY A 78 2.58 4.66 25.22
C GLY A 78 3.88 3.84 25.30
N PRO A 79 4.14 3.15 26.43
CA PRO A 79 5.35 2.35 26.60
C PRO A 79 5.36 1.18 25.61
N CYS A 80 6.49 0.97 24.93
CA CYS A 80 6.66 -0.14 24.01
C CYS A 80 6.45 -1.48 24.74
N PHE A 81 5.57 -2.34 24.24
CA PHE A 81 5.34 -3.68 24.83
C PHE A 81 6.55 -4.62 24.78
N PHE A 82 7.63 -4.22 24.10
CA PHE A 82 8.86 -5.01 24.01
C PHE A 82 9.96 -4.53 24.96
N CYS A 83 10.26 -3.22 24.96
CA CYS A 83 11.37 -2.66 25.74
C CYS A 83 10.96 -1.58 26.74
N GLY A 84 9.67 -1.27 26.87
CA GLY A 84 9.15 -0.24 27.78
C GLY A 84 9.37 1.21 27.34
N THR A 85 10.25 1.48 26.36
CA THR A 85 10.52 2.84 25.87
C THR A 85 9.24 3.52 25.36
N LEU A 86 9.04 4.77 25.74
CA LEU A 86 7.87 5.56 25.36
C LEU A 86 7.82 5.78 23.84
N VAL A 87 6.67 5.49 23.24
CA VAL A 87 6.38 5.75 21.82
C VAL A 87 5.26 6.80 21.76
N CYS A 88 5.57 7.99 21.25
CA CYS A 88 4.62 9.10 21.12
C CYS A 88 4.24 9.34 19.65
N THR A 89 2.96 9.51 19.33
CA THR A 89 2.52 10.03 18.02
C THR A 89 2.84 11.51 17.88
N LYS A 90 2.96 12.00 16.64
CA LYS A 90 3.32 13.40 16.35
C LYS A 90 2.26 14.40 16.82
N GLU A 91 1.02 13.98 17.10
CA GLU A 91 -0.02 14.89 17.60
C GLU A 91 0.22 15.37 19.05
N GLY A 92 1.05 14.67 19.83
CA GLY A 92 1.36 15.06 21.22
C GLY A 92 2.55 16.03 21.40
N ALA A 93 3.21 16.46 20.32
CA ALA A 93 4.41 17.31 20.39
C ALA A 93 4.16 18.78 20.03
N ARG A 94 2.91 19.19 19.77
CA ARG A 94 2.53 20.57 19.41
C ARG A 94 1.65 21.24 20.49
N GLY A 95 1.99 21.09 21.77
CA GLY A 95 1.15 21.66 22.83
C GLY A 95 1.71 21.68 24.25
N ALA A 96 3.03 21.64 24.43
CA ALA A 96 3.63 21.85 25.76
C ALA A 96 4.90 22.70 25.62
N GLY A 97 4.71 24.03 25.55
CA GLY A 97 5.80 25.00 25.59
C GLY A 97 5.58 26.21 24.69
N GLU A 98 4.70 27.13 25.10
CA GLU A 98 4.92 28.56 24.86
C GLU A 98 4.27 29.34 26.02
N GLY A 99 5.14 29.92 26.85
CA GLY A 99 4.81 30.60 28.09
C GLY A 99 6.12 31.08 28.71
N ASP A 100 6.62 32.21 28.21
CA ASP A 100 7.53 33.14 28.88
C ASP A 100 7.09 34.57 28.55
#